data_AF-A0AAN7FKP6-F1
#
_entry.id   AF-A0AAN7FKP6-F1
#
_cell.length_a   1.000
_cell.length_b   1.000
_cell.length_c   1.000
_cell.angle_alpha   90.00
_cell.angle_beta   90.00
_cell.angle_gamma   90.00
#
_symmetry.space_group_name_H-M   'P 1'
#
loop_
_entity.id
_entity.type
_entity.pdbx_description
1 polymer ?
#
loop_
_entity_poly.entity_id
_entity_poly.type
_entity_poly.pdbx_seq_one_letter_code
_entity_poly.pdbx_strand_id
1 'polypeptide(L)'
;MVKDSSPDILIITETRIGGDRAKEITDRLPFDGAIHTDTIGYADGLWILWNSVTVEVTHLASIEQEIHAMVKVDNSNISWLLSIVYASPRFRGKYVLWNNLEIVVANHNLPGVMMKDFNDILKGAKKFGVDL
;
A
#
# COMPACT_ATOMS: atom_id res chain seq x y z
N MET A 1 2.63 -3.02 16.68
CA MET A 1 2.58 -4.43 17.14
C MET A 1 2.95 -5.31 15.96
N VAL A 2 4.15 -5.89 15.97
CA VAL A 2 4.53 -7.09 15.19
C VAL A 2 5.51 -7.81 16.12
N LYS A 3 5.07 -8.83 16.85
CA LYS A 3 5.97 -9.61 17.71
C LYS A 3 5.82 -11.12 17.54
N ASP A 4 4.69 -11.60 16.99
CA ASP A 4 4.42 -13.04 16.83
C ASP A 4 4.05 -13.49 15.41
N SER A 5 4.14 -12.60 14.40
CA SER A 5 4.03 -12.98 12.99
C SER A 5 5.33 -12.63 12.26
N SER A 6 5.84 -13.56 11.44
CA SER A 6 6.90 -13.30 10.48
C SER A 6 6.25 -13.16 9.10
N PRO A 7 5.69 -11.99 8.75
CA PRO A 7 4.97 -11.83 7.49
C PRO A 7 5.94 -11.89 6.30
N ASP A 8 5.51 -12.50 5.20
CA ASP A 8 6.25 -12.50 3.94
C ASP A 8 6.14 -11.17 3.18
N ILE A 9 5.06 -10.43 3.42
CA ILE A 9 4.80 -9.09 2.88
C ILE A 9 4.34 -8.19 4.02
N LEU A 10 5.00 -7.04 4.19
CA LEU A 10 4.62 -6.00 5.13
C LEU A 10 4.26 -4.73 4.37
N ILE A 11 3.07 -4.20 4.66
CA ILE A 11 2.59 -2.94 4.09
C ILE A 11 2.59 -1.89 5.19
N ILE A 12 3.21 -0.74 4.91
CA ILE A 12 3.25 0.38 5.84
C ILE A 12 2.60 1.58 5.17
N THR A 13 1.57 2.13 5.81
CA THR A 13 0.91 3.37 5.41
C THR A 13 1.33 4.51 6.33
N GLU A 14 1.13 5.74 5.89
CA GLU A 14 1.37 6.96 6.67
C GLU A 14 2.83 7.19 7.11
N THR A 15 3.80 6.86 6.25
CA THR A 15 5.21 6.79 6.68
C THR A 15 5.88 8.14 6.95
N ARG A 16 5.30 9.27 6.49
CA ARG A 16 5.83 10.66 6.62
C ARG A 16 7.30 10.85 6.23
N ILE A 17 7.87 9.85 5.57
CA ILE A 17 9.30 9.71 5.34
C ILE A 17 9.44 9.18 3.91
N GLY A 18 10.16 9.93 3.08
CA GLY A 18 10.49 9.58 1.70
C GLY A 18 12.00 9.53 1.47
N GLY A 19 12.39 9.14 0.26
CA GLY A 19 13.78 9.16 -0.21
C GLY A 19 14.74 8.30 0.63
N ASP A 20 15.99 8.75 0.76
CA ASP A 20 17.07 8.02 1.43
C ASP A 20 16.73 7.60 2.87
N ARG A 21 15.93 8.40 3.57
CA ARG A 21 15.53 8.11 4.95
C ARG A 21 14.54 6.95 5.02
N ALA A 22 13.66 6.80 4.02
CA ALA A 22 12.78 5.64 3.92
C ALA A 22 13.61 4.36 3.80
N LYS A 23 14.57 4.39 2.86
CA LYS A 23 15.49 3.29 2.63
C LYS A 23 16.30 2.93 3.88
N GLU A 24 16.88 3.91 4.58
CA GLU A 24 17.65 3.65 5.82
C GLU A 24 16.81 2.96 6.90
N ILE A 25 15.52 3.28 7.00
CA ILE A 25 14.62 2.63 7.95
C ILE A 25 14.30 1.21 7.52
N THR A 26 13.99 1.00 6.23
CA THR A 26 13.62 -0.33 5.71
C THR A 26 14.80 -1.28 5.65
N ASP A 27 16.01 -0.78 5.43
CA ASP A 27 17.27 -1.56 5.46
C ASP A 27 17.54 -2.17 6.87
N ARG A 28 16.83 -1.71 7.90
CA ARG A 28 16.90 -2.27 9.28
C ARG A 28 15.82 -3.30 9.57
N LEU A 29 14.88 -3.51 8.65
CA LEU A 29 13.82 -4.52 8.76
C LEU A 29 14.27 -5.82 8.07
N PRO A 30 13.73 -6.99 8.46
CA PRO A 30 14.14 -8.28 7.91
C PRO A 30 13.49 -8.55 6.53
N PHE A 31 13.59 -7.59 5.62
CA PHE A 31 13.09 -7.66 4.24
C PHE A 31 14.21 -7.23 3.28
N ASP A 32 14.30 -7.88 2.13
CA ASP A 32 15.28 -7.62 1.09
C ASP A 32 14.67 -6.99 -0.17
N GLY A 33 13.34 -6.96 -0.26
CA GLY A 33 12.59 -6.26 -1.28
C GLY A 33 11.78 -5.08 -0.72
N ALA A 34 11.77 -3.96 -1.46
CA ALA A 34 10.99 -2.77 -1.09
C ALA A 34 10.48 -1.96 -2.29
N ILE A 35 9.26 -1.44 -2.18
CA ILE A 35 8.70 -0.38 -3.03
C ILE A 35 8.30 0.77 -2.10
N HIS A 36 8.70 1.99 -2.45
CA HIS A 36 8.37 3.21 -1.71
C HIS A 36 7.68 4.19 -2.66
N THR A 37 6.61 4.84 -2.21
CA THR A 37 6.13 6.05 -2.88
C THR A 37 6.87 7.28 -2.39
N ASP A 38 7.12 8.22 -3.30
CA ASP A 38 7.66 9.52 -2.93
C ASP A 38 6.63 10.30 -2.11
N THR A 39 7.11 10.96 -1.06
CA THR A 39 6.32 11.93 -0.30
C THR A 39 6.35 13.27 -1.02
N ILE A 40 5.21 13.74 -1.54
CA ILE A 40 5.09 15.09 -2.09
C ILE A 40 4.31 15.95 -1.08
N GLY A 41 5.00 16.91 -0.45
CA GLY A 41 4.40 17.83 0.52
C GLY A 41 4.01 17.15 1.84
N TYR A 42 2.73 17.23 2.21
CA TYR A 42 2.17 16.63 3.45
C TYR A 42 1.57 15.23 3.23
N ALA A 43 1.74 14.65 2.03
CA ALA A 43 1.27 13.30 1.75
C ALA A 43 2.19 12.28 2.42
N ASP A 44 1.62 11.48 3.32
CA ASP A 44 2.33 10.42 4.00
C ASP A 44 2.54 9.24 3.03
N GLY A 45 3.74 8.63 3.01
CA GLY A 45 4.10 7.62 2.01
C GLY A 45 3.49 6.24 2.24
N LEU A 46 3.48 5.43 1.17
CA LEU A 46 3.10 4.02 1.14
C LEU A 46 4.33 3.18 0.85
N TRP A 47 4.58 2.15 1.67
CA TRP A 47 5.67 1.20 1.45
C TRP A 47 5.14 -0.24 1.36
N ILE A 48 5.71 -1.02 0.45
CA ILE A 48 5.59 -2.48 0.40
C ILE A 48 6.97 -3.06 0.65
N LEU A 49 7.08 -3.94 1.64
CA LEU A 49 8.29 -4.69 1.97
C LEU A 49 7.99 -6.17 1.83
N TRP A 50 8.93 -6.95 1.33
CA TRP A 50 8.73 -8.40 1.19
C TRP A 50 10.05 -9.16 1.31
N ASN A 51 9.92 -10.46 1.57
CA ASN A 51 11.02 -11.41 1.53
C ASN A 51 11.08 -12.06 0.14
N SER A 52 12.13 -11.76 -0.62
CA SER A 52 12.33 -12.23 -2.00
C SER A 52 12.54 -13.74 -2.11
N VAL A 53 12.84 -14.42 -0.99
CA VAL A 53 12.92 -15.89 -0.92
C VAL A 53 11.53 -16.52 -1.05
N THR A 54 10.49 -15.88 -0.51
CA THR A 54 9.14 -16.47 -0.43
C THR A 54 8.15 -15.82 -1.39
N VAL A 55 8.40 -14.58 -1.82
CA VAL A 55 7.51 -13.81 -2.68
C VAL A 55 8.28 -12.97 -3.69
N GLU A 56 7.85 -13.02 -4.94
CA GLU A 56 8.22 -12.09 -5.99
C GLU A 56 7.18 -10.96 -6.08
N VAL A 57 7.63 -9.71 -6.01
CA VAL A 57 6.79 -8.52 -6.17
C VAL A 57 7.30 -7.70 -7.34
N THR A 58 6.45 -7.53 -8.35
CA THR A 58 6.72 -6.68 -9.52
C THR A 58 5.90 -5.40 -9.42
N HIS A 59 6.57 -4.25 -9.35
CA HIS A 59 5.90 -2.95 -9.39
C HIS A 59 5.24 -2.72 -10.75
N LEU A 60 3.97 -2.29 -10.75
CA LEU A 60 3.23 -1.97 -11.97
C LEU A 60 3.04 -0.46 -12.12
N ALA A 61 2.55 0.19 -11.07
CA ALA A 61 2.32 1.62 -11.05
C ALA A 61 2.24 2.12 -9.60
N SER A 62 2.57 3.39 -9.40
CA SER A 62 2.34 4.05 -8.12
C SER A 62 2.23 5.56 -8.27
N ILE A 63 1.41 6.15 -7.42
CA ILE A 63 1.40 7.60 -7.14
C ILE A 63 1.38 7.78 -5.62
N GLU A 64 1.33 9.01 -5.12
CA GLU A 64 1.36 9.32 -3.68
C GLU A 64 0.38 8.47 -2.83
N GLN A 65 -0.79 8.14 -3.37
CA GLN A 65 -1.89 7.51 -2.64
C GLN A 65 -2.16 6.05 -3.02
N GLU A 66 -1.40 5.48 -3.95
CA GLU A 66 -1.61 4.09 -4.36
C GLU A 66 -0.34 3.42 -4.86
N ILE A 67 -0.27 2.12 -4.61
CA ILE A 67 0.71 1.23 -5.23
C ILE A 67 -0.05 0.05 -5.81
N HIS A 68 0.24 -0.25 -7.08
CA HIS A 68 -0.20 -1.45 -7.75
C HIS A 68 1.03 -2.32 -8.04
N ALA A 69 0.95 -3.58 -7.63
CA ALA A 69 2.00 -4.56 -7.85
C ALA A 69 1.40 -5.91 -8.23
N MET A 70 2.14 -6.68 -9.02
CA MET A 70 1.86 -8.10 -9.21
C MET A 70 2.67 -8.88 -8.18
N VAL A 71 2.01 -9.81 -7.50
CA VAL A 71 2.61 -10.64 -6.46
C VAL A 71 2.53 -12.10 -6.87
N LYS A 72 3.63 -12.82 -6.72
CA LYS A 72 3.72 -14.25 -6.95
C LYS A 72 4.42 -14.91 -5.78
N VAL A 73 3.76 -15.87 -5.15
CA VAL A 73 4.37 -16.67 -4.07
C VAL A 73 5.32 -17.69 -4.71
N ASP A 74 6.47 -17.91 -4.09
CA ASP A 74 7.42 -18.92 -4.54
C ASP A 74 6.75 -20.31 -4.64
N ASN A 75 7.13 -21.08 -5.66
CA ASN A 75 6.53 -22.37 -6.01
C ASN A 75 5.00 -22.35 -6.32
N SER A 76 4.38 -21.16 -6.46
CA SER A 76 3.02 -21.01 -6.97
C SER A 76 3.03 -20.66 -8.46
N ASN A 77 2.10 -21.27 -9.21
CA ASN A 77 1.83 -20.90 -10.61
C ASN A 77 0.83 -19.75 -10.74
N ILE A 78 0.38 -19.18 -9.61
CA ILE A 78 -0.63 -18.13 -9.56
C ILE A 78 0.04 -16.83 -9.14
N SER A 79 -0.02 -15.85 -10.06
CA SER A 79 0.20 -14.45 -9.73
C SER A 79 -1.14 -13.78 -9.42
N TRP A 80 -1.12 -12.84 -8.49
CA TRP A 80 -2.27 -12.03 -8.13
C TRP A 80 -1.89 -10.57 -8.05
N LEU A 81 -2.89 -9.70 -8.17
CA LEU A 81 -2.69 -8.28 -8.24
C LEU A 81 -2.93 -7.65 -6.86
N LEU A 82 -1.93 -6.96 -6.33
CA LEU A 82 -2.01 -6.22 -5.08
C LEU A 82 -2.21 -4.73 -5.38
N SER A 83 -3.33 -4.17 -4.94
CA SER A 83 -3.58 -2.73 -4.99
C SER A 83 -3.70 -2.17 -3.59
N ILE A 84 -2.77 -1.31 -3.19
CA ILE A 84 -2.77 -0.63 -1.90
C ILE A 84 -3.20 0.80 -2.15
N VAL A 85 -4.20 1.25 -1.42
CA VAL A 85 -4.80 2.56 -1.63
C VAL A 85 -4.95 3.27 -0.30
N TYR A 86 -4.34 4.46 -0.19
CA TYR A 86 -4.60 5.39 0.88
C TYR A 86 -5.83 6.24 0.54
N ALA A 87 -6.89 6.14 1.35
CA ALA A 87 -8.10 6.91 1.16
C ALA A 87 -7.90 8.35 1.67
N SER A 88 -7.30 9.23 0.87
CA SER A 88 -7.27 10.65 1.22
C SER A 88 -8.69 11.25 1.16
N PRO A 89 -9.09 12.10 2.12
CA PRO A 89 -10.39 12.78 2.12
C PRO A 89 -10.58 13.75 0.94
N ARG A 90 -9.54 13.99 0.14
CA ARG A 90 -9.58 14.88 -1.02
C ARG A 90 -10.42 14.26 -2.15
N PHE A 91 -11.60 14.82 -2.36
CA PHE A 91 -12.58 14.40 -3.37
C PHE A 91 -12.02 14.14 -4.78
N ARG A 92 -11.00 14.90 -5.20
CA ARG A 92 -10.40 14.80 -6.54
C ARG A 92 -9.61 13.50 -6.76
N GLY A 93 -9.12 12.86 -5.70
CA GLY A 93 -8.39 11.60 -5.78
C GLY A 93 -9.27 10.39 -6.08
N LYS A 94 -10.57 10.43 -5.73
CA LYS A 94 -11.47 9.28 -5.87
C LYS A 94 -11.69 8.86 -7.34
N TYR A 95 -11.91 9.82 -8.24
CA TYR A 95 -12.14 9.50 -9.66
C TYR A 95 -10.88 8.97 -10.34
N VAL A 96 -9.72 9.55 -10.03
CA VAL A 96 -8.42 9.09 -10.55
C VAL A 96 -8.14 7.67 -10.07
N LEU A 97 -8.34 7.41 -8.78
CA LEU A 97 -8.20 6.08 -8.18
C LEU A 97 -9.09 5.04 -8.87
N TRP A 98 -10.37 5.33 -9.06
CA TRP A 98 -11.29 4.39 -9.73
C TRP A 98 -10.87 4.11 -11.18
N ASN A 99 -10.46 5.14 -11.92
CA ASN A 99 -9.98 4.97 -13.29
C ASN A 99 -8.68 4.15 -13.35
N ASN A 100 -7.75 4.38 -12.42
CA ASN A 100 -6.51 3.61 -12.35
C ASN A 100 -6.78 2.14 -12.01
N LEU A 101 -7.70 1.88 -11.08
CA LEU A 101 -8.14 0.52 -10.77
C LEU A 101 -8.80 -0.17 -11.96
N GLU A 102 -9.67 0.51 -12.69
CA GLU A 102 -10.28 -0.02 -13.92
C GLU A 102 -9.22 -0.38 -14.96
N ILE A 103 -8.22 0.49 -15.17
CA ILE A 103 -7.10 0.23 -16.09
C ILE A 103 -6.29 -0.99 -15.64
N VAL A 104 -5.98 -1.08 -14.34
CA VAL A 104 -5.17 -2.15 -13.79
C VAL A 104 -5.89 -3.50 -13.92
N VAL A 105 -7.18 -3.55 -13.60
CA VAL A 105 -8.02 -4.76 -13.74
C VAL A 105 -8.22 -5.13 -15.21
N ALA A 106 -8.47 -4.15 -16.09
CA ALA A 106 -8.67 -4.42 -17.52
C ALA A 106 -7.40 -4.95 -18.20
N ASN A 107 -6.22 -4.49 -17.77
CA ASN A 107 -4.94 -4.93 -18.35
C ASN A 107 -4.40 -6.23 -17.75
N HIS A 108 -4.92 -6.67 -16.60
CA HIS A 108 -4.43 -7.86 -15.90
C HIS A 108 -5.61 -8.77 -15.56
N ASN A 109 -5.76 -9.86 -16.32
CA ASN A 109 -6.78 -10.89 -16.07
C ASN A 109 -6.36 -11.83 -14.92
N LEU A 110 -5.99 -11.25 -13.77
CA LEU A 110 -5.47 -11.93 -12.58
C LEU A 110 -6.42 -11.75 -11.38
N PRO A 111 -6.48 -12.72 -10.44
CA PRO A 111 -7.15 -12.50 -9.16
C PRO A 111 -6.52 -11.31 -8.42
N GLY A 112 -7.35 -10.44 -7.84
CA GLY A 112 -6.90 -9.19 -7.22
C GLY A 112 -7.23 -9.10 -5.73
N VAL A 113 -6.31 -8.53 -4.96
CA VAL A 113 -6.50 -8.12 -3.57
C VAL A 113 -6.34 -6.61 -3.50
N MET A 114 -7.32 -5.93 -2.91
CA MET A 114 -7.26 -4.51 -2.61
C MET A 114 -7.18 -4.28 -1.11
N MET A 115 -6.14 -3.57 -0.67
CA MET A 115 -6.01 -3.11 0.70
C MET A 115 -6.20 -1.60 0.75
N LYS A 116 -7.04 -1.15 1.68
CA LYS A 116 -7.39 0.25 1.84
C LYS A 116 -7.25 0.69 3.29
N ASP A 117 -6.56 1.79 3.51
CA ASP A 117 -6.56 2.46 4.81
C ASP A 117 -7.87 3.25 4.97
N PHE A 118 -8.67 2.88 5.98
CA PHE A 118 -9.96 3.50 6.29
C PHE A 118 -9.86 4.53 7.43
N ASN A 119 -8.70 5.16 7.62
CA ASN A 119 -8.48 6.15 8.68
C ASN A 119 -9.52 7.31 8.72
N ASP A 120 -10.29 7.55 7.64
CA ASP A 120 -11.39 8.52 7.63
C ASP A 120 -12.70 8.02 8.28
N ILE A 121 -13.02 6.73 8.23
CA ILE A 121 -14.28 6.20 8.80
C ILE A 121 -14.29 6.32 10.33
N LEU A 122 -13.12 6.22 10.97
CA LEU A 122 -12.97 6.35 12.41
C LEU A 122 -13.02 7.80 12.91
N LYS A 123 -12.73 8.79 12.06
CA LYS A 123 -12.81 10.22 12.43
C LYS A 123 -14.24 10.77 12.31
N GLY A 124 -15.06 10.21 11.42
CA GLY A 124 -16.49 10.59 11.28
C GLY A 124 -17.40 10.00 12.37
N ALA A 125 -17.07 8.82 12.91
CA ALA A 125 -17.85 8.18 13.97
C ALA A 125 -17.67 8.81 15.36
N LYS A 126 -16.76 9.78 15.52
CA LYS A 126 -16.45 10.43 16.81
C LYS A 126 -16.87 11.90 16.86
N LYS A 127 -18.10 12.19 16.47
CA LYS A 127 -18.85 13.44 16.80
C LYS A 127 -20.34 13.15 16.98
N PHE A 128 -20.68 12.31 17.95
CA PHE A 128 -21.96 12.39 18.66
C PHE A 128 -21.65 12.40 20.16
N GLY A 129 -21.01 13.48 20.60
CA GLY A 129 -21.05 13.90 22.00
C GLY A 129 -22.20 14.88 22.12
N VAL A 130 -23.20 14.50 22.91
CA VAL A 130 -24.41 15.26 23.21
C VAL A 130 -23.99 16.54 23.91
N ASP A 131 -24.35 17.71 23.37
CA ASP A 131 -24.36 18.94 24.15
C ASP A 131 -25.52 18.83 25.16
N LEU A 132 -25.19 19.00 26.45
CA LEU A 132 -26.15 19.11 27.55
C LEU A 132 -26.96 20.41 27.46
#